data_AF-A0A920IM71-F1
#
_entry.id   AF-A0A920IM71-F1
#
_cell.length_a   1.000
_cell.length_b   1.000
_cell.length_c   1.000
_cell.angle_alpha   90.00
_cell.angle_beta   90.00
_cell.angle_gamma   90.00
#
_symmetry.space_group_name_H-M   'P 1'
#
loop_
_entity.id
_entity.type
_entity.pdbx_description
1 polymer ?
#
loop_
_entity_poly.entity_id
_entity_poly.type
_entity_poly.pdbx_seq_one_letter_code
_entity_poly.pdbx_strand_id
1 'polypeptide(L)' 'MSIGFLIDEKKPLVWRGPMLQSAIMQLINDVEWNFLDYLIIDFSSRYRRYTINNYAKA' A
#
# COMPACT_ATOMS: atom_id res chain seq x y z
N MET A 1 9.53 6.82 -11.03
CA MET A 1 8.94 5.72 -11.83
C MET A 1 7.88 5.03 -10.99
N SER A 2 6.68 4.77 -11.55
CA SER A 2 5.54 4.19 -10.81
C SER A 2 5.49 2.67 -10.98
N ILE A 3 5.02 1.96 -9.95
CA ILE A 3 4.77 0.50 -9.99
C ILE A 3 3.84 0.12 -11.16
N GLY A 4 2.91 1.00 -11.54
CA GLY A 4 1.95 0.77 -12.61
C GLY A 4 2.57 0.68 -14.01
N PHE A 5 3.77 1.22 -14.22
CA PHE A 5 4.47 1.16 -15.51
C PHE A 5 5.06 -0.22 -15.82
N LEU A 6 5.18 -1.10 -14.82
CA LEU A 6 5.79 -2.42 -14.95
C LEU A 6 4.74 -3.55 -15.07
N ILE A 7 3.45 -3.22 -15.13
CA ILE A 7 2.36 -4.18 -14.99
C ILE A 7 1.43 -4.11 -16.22
N ASP A 8 1.05 -5.29 -16.71
CA ASP A 8 0.07 -5.46 -17.79
C ASP A 8 -1.34 -5.08 -17.30
N GLU A 9 -1.88 -3.97 -17.80
CA GLU A 9 -3.16 -3.38 -17.38
C GLU A 9 -4.36 -4.33 -17.49
N LYS A 10 -4.28 -5.35 -18.35
CA LYS A 10 -5.39 -6.28 -18.61
C LYS A 10 -5.51 -7.41 -17.59
N LYS A 11 -4.60 -7.52 -16.62
CA LYS A 11 -4.59 -8.61 -15.65
C LYS A 11 -4.79 -8.08 -14.22
N PRO A 12 -5.81 -8.58 -13.49
CA PRO A 12 -5.95 -8.24 -12.08
C PRO A 12 -4.75 -8.79 -11.30
N LEU A 13 -3.99 -7.88 -10.71
CA LEU A 13 -2.82 -8.21 -9.90
C LEU A 13 -3.25 -8.49 -8.45
N VAL A 14 -2.73 -9.58 -7.87
CA VAL A 14 -2.86 -9.84 -6.43
C VAL A 14 -1.71 -9.17 -5.70
N TRP A 15 -2.02 -8.12 -4.94
CA TRP A 15 -1.01 -7.36 -4.21
C TRP A 15 -0.77 -8.06 -2.86
N ARG A 16 0.42 -8.65 -2.71
CA ARG A 16 0.85 -9.23 -1.42
C ARG A 16 1.13 -8.10 -0.42
N GLY A 17 0.92 -8.37 0.87
CA GLY A 17 0.98 -7.38 1.96
C GLY A 17 2.13 -6.36 1.87
N PRO A 18 3.40 -6.78 1.70
CA PRO A 18 4.54 -5.87 1.58
C PRO A 18 4.47 -4.94 0.35
N MET A 19 3.95 -5.44 -0.77
CA MET A 19 3.86 -4.67 -2.02
C MET A 19 2.77 -3.60 -1.96
N LEU A 20 1.65 -3.89 -1.30
CA LEU A 20 0.62 -2.90 -1.01
C LEU A 20 1.18 -1.79 -0.11
N GLN A 21 1.92 -2.15 0.93
CA GLN A 21 2.55 -1.18 1.82
C GLN A 21 3.54 -0.28 1.06
N SER A 22 4.41 -0.85 0.23
CA SER A 22 5.35 -0.08 -0.58
C SER A 22 4.64 0.90 -1.53
N ALA A 23 3.56 0.46 -2.18
CA ALA A 23 2.80 1.32 -3.09
C ALA A 23 2.05 2.45 -2.38
N ILE A 24 1.52 2.21 -1.17
CA ILE A 24 0.91 3.28 -0.36
C ILE A 24 1.97 4.31 0.04
N MET A 25 3.13 3.85 0.51
CA MET A 25 4.22 4.76 0.88
C MET A 25 4.69 5.58 -0.32
N GLN A 26 4.73 4.96 -1.50
CA GLN A 26 5.03 5.67 -2.74
C GLN A 26 3.97 6.73 -3.06
N LEU A 27 2.68 6.39 -2.97
CA LEU A 27 1.58 7.31 -3.24
C LEU A 27 1.59 8.54 -2.29
N ILE A 28 1.93 8.32 -1.03
CA ILE A 28 1.97 9.40 -0.02
C ILE A 28 3.17 10.32 -0.26
N ASN A 29 4.35 9.75 -0.57
CA ASN A 29 5.60 10.50 -0.59
C ASN A 29 5.94 11.08 -1.97
N ASP A 30 5.56 10.40 -3.05
CA ASP A 30 6.01 10.73 -4.41
C ASP A 30 4.97 11.54 -5.20
N VAL A 31 3.83 11.89 -4.59
CA VAL A 31 2.77 12.71 -5.20
C VAL A 31 2.74 14.09 -4.55
N GLU A 32 2.72 15.14 -5.38
CA GLU A 32 2.60 16.53 -4.92
C GLU A 32 1.13 16.86 -4.60
N TRP A 33 0.76 16.72 -3.33
CA TRP A 33 -0.61 16.95 -2.86
C TRP A 33 -0.96 18.43 -2.64
N ASN A 34 0.04 19.32 -2.51
CA ASN A 34 -0.14 20.74 -2.20
C ASN A 34 -1.05 20.95 -0.96
N PHE A 35 -2.00 21.88 -1.02
CA PHE A 35 -2.99 22.07 0.06
C PHE A 35 -4.07 21.00 -0.04
N LEU A 36 -3.83 19.89 0.65
CA LEU A 36 -4.77 18.77 0.75
C LEU A 36 -5.35 18.70 2.16
N ASP A 37 -6.65 18.97 2.29
CA ASP A 37 -7.34 18.90 3.59
C ASP A 37 -7.66 17.45 3.99
N TYR A 38 -7.98 16.60 3.00
CA TYR A 38 -8.37 15.21 3.24
C TYR A 38 -7.88 14.27 2.13
N LEU A 39 -7.31 13.13 2.55
CA LEU A 39 -7.02 11.98 1.69
C LEU A 39 -7.82 10.78 2.18
N ILE A 40 -8.74 10.30 1.34
CA ILE A 40 -9.53 9.10 1.64
C ILE A 40 -8.85 7.90 0.97
N ILE A 41 -8.52 6.89 1.78
CA ILE A 41 -7.94 5.64 1.30
C ILE A 41 -8.87 4.50 1.68
N ASP A 42 -9.39 3.80 0.66
CA ASP A 42 -10.23 2.63 0.86
C ASP A 42 -9.37 1.35 0.80
N PHE A 43 -9.42 0.55 1.86
CA PHE A 43 -8.71 -0.71 1.96
C PHE A 43 -9.68 -1.87 2.11
N SER A 44 -9.40 -2.96 1.38
CA SER A 44 -10.11 -4.21 1.57
C SER A 44 -9.93 -4.72 3.01
N SER A 45 -11.02 -5.26 3.58
CA SER A 45 -11.11 -5.71 4.99
C SER A 45 -10.05 -6.74 5.40
N ARG A 46 -9.41 -7.41 4.43
CA ARG A 46 -8.37 -8.44 4.63
C ARG A 46 -7.03 -7.90 5.12
N TYR A 47 -6.76 -6.59 5.00
CA TYR A 47 -5.52 -5.97 5.47
C TYR A 47 -5.57 -5.44 6.92
N ARG A 48 -6.66 -5.69 7.67
CA ARG A 48 -6.83 -5.26 9.08
C ARG A 48 -6.09 -6.12 10.12
N ARG A 49 -4.95 -6.74 9.79
CA ARG A 49 -4.22 -7.55 10.78
C ARG A 49 -2.70 -7.52 10.57
N TYR A 50 -2.05 -6.57 11.25
CA TYR A 50 -0.63 -6.66 11.60
C TYR A 50 -0.53 -6.65 13.12
N THR A 51 -0.56 -7.83 13.74
CA THR A 51 -0.13 -7.99 15.14
C THR A 51 1.34 -8.37 15.10
N ILE A 52 2.24 -7.42 15.35
CA ILE A 52 3.64 -7.73 15.62
C ILE A 52 3.71 -8.12 17.11
N ASN A 53 3.75 -9.42 17.39
CA ASN A 53 4.08 -9.92 18.72
C ASN A 53 5.58 -10.23 18.76
N ASN A 54 6.34 -9.43 19.51
CA ASN A 54 7.75 -9.71 19.84
C ASN A 54 7.91 -10.71 21.01
N TYR A 55 6.88 -11.49 21.35
CA TYR A 55 6.89 -12.42 22.48
C TYR A 55 7.19 -13.90 22.11
N ALA A 56 7.67 -14.17 20.89
CA ALA A 56 8.03 -15.53 20.45
C ALA A 56 9.55 -15.71 20.23
N LYS A 57 10.36 -15.18 21.15
CA LYS A 57 11.75 -15.62 21.36
C LYS A 57 11.96 -15.88 22.85
N ALA A 58 11.47 -17.04 23.28
CA ALA A 58 12.07 -17.82 24.36
C ALA A 58 12.74 -19.03 23.71
#